data_AF-E4U418-F1
#
_entry.id   AF-E4U418-F1
#
_cell.length_a   1.000
_cell.length_b   1.000
_cell.length_c   1.000
_cell.angle_alpha   90.00
_cell.angle_beta   90.00
_cell.angle_gamma   90.00
#
_symmetry.space_group_name_H-M   'P 1'
#
loop_
_entity.id
_entity.type
_entity.pdbx_description
1 polymer ?
#
loop_
_entity_poly.entity_id
_entity_poly.type
_entity_poly.pdbx_seq_one_letter_code
_entity_poly.pdbx_strand_id
1 'polypeptide(L)'
;MKLVHIFIISALLLMLQGCTKSTNKQKLHIAITRTIATHPMYLAQSFGYFPSKDIAFFETKTLEESSMAFNKGNVDAAVITLKQAVDIYTKKNDFVIVLVLNRYHTTKKNAQNDTYNVLIVRRSYLLHHSQQIKDVIGGWYSALGYMNINMNTIVRGYSKYIGVSEIELRNTLATFNFGGSEENALYLFSEKPSLPIYAKQLENHKESNITQHSLLKAFLPKNTIKELHRYKKWKYKIGQTHI
;
A
#
# COMPACT_ATOMS: atom_id res chain seq x y z
N MET A 1 -47.98 -7.61 -43.01
CA MET A 1 -46.74 -8.27 -42.53
C MET A 1 -45.53 -7.33 -42.37
N LYS A 2 -45.37 -6.28 -43.20
CA LYS A 2 -44.21 -5.36 -43.11
C LYS A 2 -44.13 -4.57 -41.78
N LEU A 3 -45.26 -4.17 -41.20
CA LEU A 3 -45.31 -3.40 -39.94
C LEU A 3 -44.77 -4.17 -38.72
N VAL A 4 -45.01 -5.49 -38.67
CA VAL A 4 -44.58 -6.36 -37.56
C VAL A 4 -43.06 -6.54 -37.54
N HIS A 5 -42.44 -6.64 -38.72
CA HIS A 5 -40.99 -6.76 -38.84
C HIS A 5 -40.27 -5.49 -38.37
N ILE A 6 -40.84 -4.31 -38.66
CA ILE A 6 -40.30 -3.02 -38.19
C ILE A 6 -40.34 -2.94 -36.65
N PHE A 7 -41.43 -3.40 -36.04
CA PHE A 7 -41.55 -3.44 -34.57
C PHE A 7 -40.54 -4.38 -33.91
N ILE A 8 -40.33 -5.58 -34.47
CA ILE A 8 -39.37 -6.57 -33.94
C ILE A 8 -37.93 -6.05 -34.06
N ILE A 9 -37.57 -5.46 -35.20
CA ILE A 9 -36.22 -4.89 -35.40
C ILE A 9 -35.99 -3.71 -34.45
N SER A 10 -36.99 -2.85 -34.25
CA SER A 10 -36.90 -1.72 -33.32
C SER A 10 -36.74 -2.17 -31.86
N ALA A 11 -37.48 -3.19 -31.42
CA ALA A 11 -37.35 -3.79 -30.10
C ALA A 11 -35.97 -4.46 -29.89
N LEU A 12 -35.44 -5.11 -30.93
CA LEU A 12 -34.12 -5.74 -30.88
C LEU A 12 -32.98 -4.70 -30.82
N LEU A 13 -33.13 -3.56 -31.51
CA LEU A 13 -32.18 -2.44 -31.42
C LEU A 13 -32.18 -1.74 -30.05
N LEU A 14 -33.33 -1.67 -29.36
CA LEU A 14 -33.42 -1.12 -28.00
C LEU A 14 -32.73 -2.03 -26.96
N MET A 15 -32.74 -3.35 -27.16
CA MET A 15 -32.05 -4.30 -26.30
C MET A 15 -30.52 -4.22 -26.43
N LEU A 16 -29.98 -3.66 -27.52
CA LEU A 16 -28.54 -3.49 -27.74
C LEU A 16 -27.94 -2.26 -27.03
N GLN A 17 -28.76 -1.37 -26.45
CA GLN A 17 -28.26 -0.20 -25.71
C GLN A 17 -27.98 -0.45 -24.22
N GLY A 18 -28.24 -1.66 -23.71
CA GLY A 18 -28.15 -1.99 -22.28
C GLY A 18 -26.73 -2.21 -21.72
N CYS A 19 -25.68 -2.13 -22.53
CA CYS A 19 -24.30 -2.40 -22.10
C CYS A 19 -23.44 -1.12 -22.15
N THR A 20 -23.93 0.00 -21.63
CA THR A 20 -23.02 1.07 -21.23
C THR A 20 -22.33 0.59 -19.96
N LYS A 21 -21.06 0.16 -20.07
CA LYS A 21 -20.18 -0.02 -18.92
C LYS A 21 -20.22 1.29 -18.14
N SER A 22 -21.03 1.33 -17.10
CA SER A 22 -21.00 2.41 -16.13
C SER A 22 -19.59 2.39 -15.58
N THR A 23 -18.77 3.31 -16.06
CA THR A 23 -17.47 3.65 -15.49
C THR A 23 -17.71 4.39 -14.18
N ASN A 24 -18.53 3.79 -13.31
CA ASN A 24 -18.57 4.16 -11.92
C ASN A 24 -17.21 3.75 -11.36
N LYS A 25 -16.29 4.71 -11.33
CA LYS A 25 -14.96 4.51 -10.73
C LYS A 25 -15.20 4.10 -9.29
N GLN A 26 -15.05 2.80 -9.03
CA GLN A 26 -15.18 2.28 -7.69
C GLN A 26 -14.23 3.05 -6.77
N LYS A 27 -14.77 3.57 -5.67
CA LYS A 27 -13.99 4.24 -4.64
C LYS A 27 -13.11 3.20 -3.95
N LEU A 28 -11.83 3.51 -3.78
CA LEU A 28 -10.89 2.69 -3.02
C LEU A 28 -11.20 2.85 -1.53
N HIS A 29 -11.68 1.78 -0.89
CA HIS A 29 -11.84 1.75 0.57
C HIS A 29 -10.60 1.13 1.21
N ILE A 30 -9.96 1.88 2.11
CA ILE A 30 -8.78 1.45 2.85
C ILE A 30 -9.13 1.33 4.33
N ALA A 31 -9.12 0.12 4.89
CA ALA A 31 -9.18 -0.04 6.34
C ALA A 31 -7.87 0.45 6.98
N ILE A 32 -7.98 1.36 7.94
CA ILE A 32 -6.81 1.99 8.55
C ILE A 32 -7.11 2.37 9.99
N THR A 33 -6.17 2.08 10.89
CA THR A 33 -6.23 2.50 12.30
C THR A 33 -5.47 3.78 12.48
N ARG A 34 -6.04 4.77 13.18
CA ARG A 34 -5.33 6.02 13.47
C ARG A 34 -4.22 5.81 14.49
N THR A 35 -3.00 5.69 13.99
CA THR A 35 -1.77 5.54 14.77
C THR A 35 -0.67 6.44 14.22
N ILE A 36 0.43 6.55 14.95
CA ILE A 36 1.62 7.27 14.49
C ILE A 36 2.20 6.68 13.19
N ALA A 37 2.17 5.34 13.07
CA ALA A 37 2.58 4.59 11.89
C ALA A 37 1.80 4.97 10.62
N THR A 38 0.54 5.36 10.77
CA THR A 38 -0.37 5.71 9.67
C THR A 38 -0.56 7.21 9.49
N HIS A 39 0.00 8.02 10.38
CA HIS A 39 -0.17 9.47 10.36
C HIS A 39 0.13 10.12 9.01
N PRO A 40 1.17 9.70 8.24
CA PRO A 40 1.41 10.27 6.92
C PRO A 40 0.22 10.07 5.94
N MET A 41 -0.57 9.00 6.05
CA MET A 41 -1.77 8.80 5.21
C MET A 41 -2.85 9.85 5.50
N TYR A 42 -3.04 10.21 6.76
CA TYR A 42 -4.00 11.26 7.15
C TYR A 42 -3.53 12.65 6.73
N LEU A 43 -2.21 12.93 6.85
CA LEU A 43 -1.64 14.17 6.33
C LEU A 43 -1.83 14.28 4.82
N ALA A 44 -1.51 13.21 4.09
CA ALA A 44 -1.71 13.13 2.64
C ALA A 44 -3.17 13.43 2.25
N GLN A 45 -4.14 12.88 2.99
CA GLN A 45 -5.55 13.18 2.79
C GLN A 45 -5.86 14.66 3.04
N SER A 46 -5.42 15.21 4.17
CA SER A 46 -5.73 16.58 4.60
C SER A 46 -5.11 17.65 3.69
N PHE A 47 -3.97 17.36 3.08
CA PHE A 47 -3.27 18.26 2.16
C PHE A 47 -3.65 18.03 0.70
N GLY A 48 -4.57 17.11 0.41
CA GLY A 48 -4.99 16.81 -0.97
C GLY A 48 -3.89 16.16 -1.81
N TYR A 49 -2.94 15.46 -1.18
CA TYR A 49 -1.89 14.71 -1.88
C TYR A 49 -2.41 13.44 -2.56
N PHE A 50 -3.67 13.09 -2.34
CA PHE A 50 -4.39 12.09 -3.11
C PHE A 50 -5.12 12.78 -4.29
N PRO A 51 -4.55 12.77 -5.51
CA PRO A 51 -5.17 13.45 -6.64
C PRO A 51 -6.53 12.86 -7.02
N SER A 52 -6.76 11.58 -6.75
CA SER A 52 -8.08 10.97 -6.88
C SER A 52 -8.94 11.27 -5.65
N LYS A 53 -10.12 11.86 -5.86
CA LYS A 53 -11.18 12.00 -4.84
C LYS A 53 -11.82 10.65 -4.47
N ASP A 54 -11.41 9.59 -5.15
CA ASP A 54 -12.00 8.26 -5.05
C ASP A 54 -11.23 7.38 -4.04
N ILE A 55 -10.64 7.98 -3.00
CA ILE A 55 -9.99 7.27 -1.88
C ILE A 55 -10.75 7.56 -0.60
N ALA A 56 -11.20 6.51 0.10
CA ALA A 56 -11.90 6.57 1.38
C ALA A 56 -11.16 5.77 2.44
N PHE A 57 -11.01 6.37 3.62
CA PHE A 57 -10.54 5.66 4.81
C PHE A 57 -11.73 5.07 5.56
N PHE A 58 -11.70 3.76 5.75
CA PHE A 58 -12.55 3.04 6.68
C PHE A 58 -11.80 2.97 8.02
N GLU A 59 -12.04 3.94 8.90
CA GLU A 59 -11.28 4.06 10.14
C GLU A 59 -11.66 2.94 11.11
N THR A 60 -10.67 2.16 11.55
CA THR A 60 -10.83 1.08 12.52
C THR A 60 -10.18 1.43 13.85
N LYS A 61 -10.61 0.78 14.94
CA LYS A 61 -10.03 0.98 16.27
C LYS A 61 -8.70 0.25 16.45
N THR A 62 -8.53 -0.89 15.76
CA THR A 62 -7.31 -1.70 15.83
C THR A 62 -6.89 -2.26 14.47
N LEU A 63 -5.64 -2.73 14.39
CA LEU A 63 -5.13 -3.41 13.19
C LEU A 63 -5.82 -4.77 12.97
N GLU A 64 -6.30 -5.42 14.04
CA GLU A 64 -7.11 -6.64 13.96
C GLU A 64 -8.45 -6.36 13.27
N GLU A 65 -9.12 -5.27 13.63
CA GLU A 65 -10.35 -4.83 12.96
C GLU A 65 -10.09 -4.49 11.48
N SER A 66 -8.94 -3.86 11.16
CA SER A 66 -8.53 -3.59 9.78
C SER A 66 -8.34 -4.88 8.98
N SER A 67 -7.65 -5.87 9.55
CA SER A 67 -7.48 -7.20 8.96
C SER A 67 -8.82 -7.93 8.79
N MET A 68 -9.73 -7.83 9.76
CA MET A 68 -11.06 -8.42 9.67
C MET A 68 -11.90 -7.78 8.56
N ALA A 69 -11.91 -6.45 8.47
CA ALA A 69 -12.61 -5.73 7.41
C ALA A 69 -12.10 -6.14 6.03
N PHE A 70 -10.78 -6.27 5.89
CA PHE A 70 -10.17 -6.79 4.66
C PHE A 70 -10.66 -8.20 4.37
N ASN A 71 -10.51 -9.15 5.30
CA ASN A 71 -10.88 -10.55 5.09
C ASN A 71 -12.36 -10.75 4.74
N LYS A 72 -13.26 -9.94 5.32
CA LYS A 72 -14.71 -9.99 5.05
C LYS A 72 -15.10 -9.40 3.69
N GLY A 73 -14.18 -8.73 2.99
CA GLY A 73 -14.49 -8.07 1.72
C GLY A 73 -15.16 -6.71 1.87
N ASN A 74 -15.14 -6.12 3.06
CA ASN A 74 -15.73 -4.81 3.31
C ASN A 74 -14.88 -3.66 2.75
N VAL A 75 -13.60 -3.92 2.49
CA VAL A 75 -12.63 -2.95 1.96
C VAL A 75 -11.75 -3.58 0.89
N ASP A 76 -11.17 -2.73 0.05
CA ASP A 76 -10.32 -3.11 -1.08
C ASP A 76 -8.84 -3.19 -0.68
N ALA A 77 -8.45 -2.42 0.34
CA ALA A 77 -7.12 -2.36 0.89
C ALA A 77 -7.15 -2.25 2.42
N ALA A 78 -6.04 -2.59 3.07
CA ALA A 78 -5.92 -2.46 4.51
C ALA A 78 -4.47 -2.21 4.94
N VAL A 79 -4.31 -1.35 5.95
CA VAL A 79 -3.06 -1.24 6.70
C VAL A 79 -3.10 -2.26 7.83
N ILE A 80 -2.13 -3.18 7.85
CA ILE A 80 -2.01 -4.27 8.81
C ILE A 80 -0.54 -4.55 9.14
N THR A 81 -0.29 -5.39 10.14
CA THR A 81 1.07 -5.91 10.38
C THR A 81 1.45 -6.95 9.32
N LEU A 82 2.75 -7.10 9.06
CA LEU A 82 3.25 -8.15 8.18
C LEU A 82 2.85 -9.54 8.69
N LYS A 83 2.84 -9.78 10.00
CA LYS A 83 2.37 -11.05 10.58
C LYS A 83 0.93 -11.35 10.16
N GLN A 84 0.03 -10.38 10.28
CA GLN A 84 -1.36 -10.54 9.83
C GLN A 84 -1.45 -10.79 8.32
N ALA A 85 -0.60 -10.16 7.52
CA ALA A 85 -0.53 -10.46 6.08
C ALA A 85 -0.13 -11.94 5.83
N VAL A 86 0.77 -12.53 6.64
CA VAL A 86 1.10 -13.96 6.53
C VAL A 86 -0.16 -14.79 6.77
N ASP A 87 -0.91 -14.47 7.83
CA ASP A 87 -2.11 -15.20 8.23
C ASP A 87 -3.24 -15.09 7.19
N ILE A 88 -3.32 -13.96 6.48
CA ILE A 88 -4.26 -13.78 5.37
C ILE A 88 -3.83 -14.64 4.17
N TYR A 89 -2.52 -14.67 3.88
CA TYR A 89 -1.98 -15.43 2.75
C TYR A 89 -2.17 -16.94 2.93
N THR A 90 -1.96 -17.47 4.14
CA THR A 90 -2.17 -18.90 4.43
C THR A 90 -3.63 -19.33 4.28
N LYS A 91 -4.58 -18.41 4.40
CA LYS A 91 -6.01 -18.63 4.14
C LYS A 91 -6.40 -18.54 2.66
N LYS A 92 -5.42 -18.45 1.75
CA LYS A 92 -5.62 -18.36 0.29
C LYS A 92 -6.39 -17.11 -0.18
N ASN A 93 -6.35 -16.03 0.59
CA ASN A 93 -6.84 -14.75 0.12
C ASN A 93 -5.82 -14.12 -0.84
N ASP A 94 -6.29 -13.65 -1.99
CA ASP A 94 -5.43 -13.06 -3.02
C ASP A 94 -5.26 -11.55 -2.81
N PHE A 95 -4.04 -11.15 -2.43
CA PHE A 95 -3.66 -9.77 -2.22
C PHE A 95 -2.20 -9.53 -2.61
N VAL A 96 -1.84 -8.26 -2.71
CA VAL A 96 -0.49 -7.78 -2.94
C VAL A 96 -0.14 -6.76 -1.86
N ILE A 97 1.03 -6.89 -1.25
CA ILE A 97 1.58 -5.82 -0.40
C ILE A 97 2.16 -4.76 -1.34
N VAL A 98 1.63 -3.54 -1.31
CA VAL A 98 2.02 -2.46 -2.23
C VAL A 98 2.91 -1.40 -1.57
N LEU A 99 2.97 -1.39 -0.24
CA LEU A 99 3.76 -0.44 0.55
C LEU A 99 4.11 -1.04 1.91
N VAL A 100 5.35 -0.83 2.35
CA VAL A 100 5.82 -0.96 3.73
C VAL A 100 5.80 0.43 4.34
N LEU A 101 4.91 0.67 5.29
CA LEU A 101 4.72 2.00 5.89
C LEU A 101 5.80 2.31 6.91
N ASN A 102 6.21 1.31 7.69
CA ASN A 102 7.28 1.47 8.65
C ASN A 102 7.79 0.12 9.15
N ARG A 103 9.00 0.18 9.69
CA ARG A 103 9.63 -0.82 10.52
C ARG A 103 9.89 -0.23 11.90
N TYR A 104 9.57 -0.97 12.95
CA TYR A 104 9.89 -0.58 14.32
C TYR A 104 10.33 -1.80 15.14
N HIS A 105 11.19 -1.53 16.11
CA HIS A 105 11.73 -2.57 16.99
C HIS A 105 10.90 -2.66 18.27
N THR A 106 10.50 -3.87 18.65
CA THR A 106 9.82 -4.08 19.94
C THR A 106 10.86 -4.41 21.00
N THR A 107 10.92 -3.65 22.09
CA THR A 107 11.86 -3.87 23.21
C THR A 107 11.56 -5.12 24.06
N LYS A 108 10.59 -5.96 23.65
CA LYS A 108 10.28 -7.20 24.36
C LYS A 108 11.49 -8.14 24.26
N LYS A 109 12.09 -8.41 25.43
CA LYS A 109 13.40 -9.05 25.71
C LYS A 109 13.76 -10.33 24.94
N ASN A 110 12.83 -10.97 24.22
CA ASN A 110 13.02 -12.23 23.51
C ASN A 110 12.53 -12.21 22.04
N ALA A 111 12.18 -11.05 21.49
CA ALA A 111 11.74 -10.92 20.10
C ALA A 111 12.79 -10.13 19.30
N GLN A 112 13.78 -10.84 18.78
CA GLN A 112 14.71 -10.35 17.75
C GLN A 112 13.99 -10.12 16.39
N ASN A 113 12.77 -9.59 16.41
CA ASN A 113 11.91 -9.52 15.24
C ASN A 113 11.44 -8.08 15.04
N ASP A 114 11.97 -7.45 14.01
CA ASP A 114 11.43 -6.21 13.48
C ASP A 114 9.95 -6.40 13.13
N THR A 115 9.11 -5.45 13.54
CA THR A 115 7.70 -5.43 13.14
C THR A 115 7.52 -4.44 12.00
N TYR A 116 6.79 -4.89 10.98
CA TYR A 116 6.50 -4.10 9.79
C TYR A 116 5.00 -3.85 9.69
N ASN A 117 4.62 -2.59 9.44
CA ASN A 117 3.28 -2.25 8.98
C ASN A 117 3.27 -2.17 7.46
N VAL A 118 2.28 -2.77 6.83
CA VAL A 118 2.17 -2.89 5.38
C VAL A 118 0.78 -2.50 4.91
N LEU A 119 0.70 -1.93 3.71
CA LEU A 119 -0.54 -1.74 2.97
C LEU A 119 -0.72 -2.93 2.03
N ILE A 120 -1.78 -3.70 2.25
CA ILE A 120 -2.21 -4.75 1.34
C ILE A 120 -3.38 -4.28 0.49
N VAL A 121 -3.46 -4.77 -0.74
CA VAL A 121 -4.52 -4.47 -1.70
C VAL A 121 -4.99 -5.77 -2.34
N ARG A 122 -6.30 -5.95 -2.50
CA ARG A 122 -6.85 -7.07 -3.26
C ARG A 122 -6.29 -7.06 -4.69
N ARG A 123 -5.80 -8.21 -5.16
CA ARG A 123 -5.20 -8.28 -6.52
C ARG A 123 -6.20 -7.88 -7.59
N SER A 124 -7.45 -8.34 -7.48
CA SER A 124 -8.54 -7.99 -8.39
C SER A 124 -8.76 -6.48 -8.49
N TYR A 125 -8.71 -5.77 -7.36
CA TYR A 125 -8.81 -4.30 -7.33
C TYR A 125 -7.60 -3.66 -8.02
N LEU A 126 -6.39 -4.07 -7.63
CA LEU A 126 -5.13 -3.52 -8.16
C LEU A 126 -5.07 -3.58 -9.70
N LEU A 127 -5.55 -4.68 -10.30
CA LEU A 127 -5.54 -4.89 -11.75
C LEU A 127 -6.39 -3.86 -12.51
N HIS A 128 -7.53 -3.47 -11.96
CA HIS A 128 -8.47 -2.55 -12.61
C HIS A 128 -8.28 -1.08 -12.20
N HIS A 129 -7.61 -0.86 -11.06
CA HIS A 129 -7.56 0.43 -10.37
C HIS A 129 -6.15 0.85 -9.98
N SER A 130 -5.15 0.44 -10.76
CA SER A 130 -3.73 0.71 -10.47
C SER A 130 -3.42 2.19 -10.24
N GLN A 131 -4.10 3.11 -10.94
CA GLN A 131 -3.85 4.55 -10.74
C GLN A 131 -4.20 5.02 -9.33
N GLN A 132 -5.33 4.59 -8.75
CA GLN A 132 -5.69 4.96 -7.37
C GLN A 132 -4.65 4.47 -6.35
N ILE A 133 -4.06 3.28 -6.60
CA ILE A 133 -2.99 2.75 -5.74
C ILE A 133 -1.70 3.56 -5.89
N LYS A 134 -1.36 4.00 -7.11
CA LYS A 134 -0.24 4.95 -7.33
C LYS A 134 -0.47 6.26 -6.60
N ASP A 135 -1.69 6.77 -6.62
CA ASP A 135 -2.07 8.01 -5.96
C ASP A 135 -1.90 7.89 -4.43
N VAL A 136 -2.29 6.76 -3.83
CA VAL A 136 -2.06 6.49 -2.40
C VAL A 136 -0.56 6.44 -2.07
N ILE A 137 0.23 5.71 -2.85
CA ILE A 137 1.68 5.57 -2.63
C ILE A 137 2.39 6.93 -2.81
N GLY A 138 2.02 7.68 -3.85
CA GLY A 138 2.54 9.02 -4.09
C GLY A 138 2.21 9.97 -2.94
N GLY A 139 0.93 10.00 -2.52
CA GLY A 139 0.49 10.82 -1.40
C GLY A 139 1.19 10.48 -0.08
N TRP A 140 1.41 9.18 0.18
CA TRP A 140 2.21 8.72 1.32
C TRP A 140 3.62 9.33 1.32
N TYR A 141 4.35 9.25 0.21
CA TYR A 141 5.71 9.80 0.15
C TYR A 141 5.74 11.33 0.17
N SER A 142 4.76 12.00 -0.44
CA SER A 142 4.62 13.46 -0.32
C SER A 142 4.40 13.88 1.14
N ALA A 143 3.57 13.15 1.89
CA ALA A 143 3.37 13.40 3.31
C ALA A 143 4.63 13.12 4.15
N LEU A 144 5.38 12.05 3.86
CA LEU A 144 6.67 11.80 4.51
C LEU A 144 7.68 12.93 4.24
N GLY A 145 7.76 13.41 3.00
CA GLY A 145 8.59 14.56 2.64
C GLY A 145 8.22 15.81 3.43
N TYR A 146 6.91 16.10 3.54
CA TYR A 146 6.41 17.18 4.37
C TYR A 146 6.77 17.01 5.85
N MET A 147 6.55 15.82 6.42
CA MET A 147 6.86 15.52 7.82
C MET A 147 8.35 15.71 8.13
N ASN A 148 9.23 15.31 7.23
CA ASN A 148 10.67 15.45 7.41
C ASN A 148 11.10 16.93 7.48
N ILE A 149 10.51 17.79 6.65
CA ILE A 149 10.79 19.23 6.64
C ILE A 149 10.15 19.94 7.84
N ASN A 150 8.95 19.49 8.25
CA ASN A 150 8.11 20.19 9.23
C ASN A 150 7.99 19.45 10.56
N MET A 151 9.01 18.67 10.96
CA MET A 151 8.95 17.76 12.12
C MET A 151 8.51 18.47 13.41
N ASN A 152 8.97 19.71 13.66
CA ASN A 152 8.57 20.47 14.84
C ASN A 152 7.08 20.82 14.87
N THR A 153 6.53 21.21 13.72
CA THR A 153 5.10 21.50 13.57
C THR A 153 4.26 20.24 13.77
N ILE A 154 4.69 19.12 13.17
CA ILE A 154 4.03 17.82 13.31
C ILE A 154 4.03 17.36 14.78
N VAL A 155 5.20 17.40 15.44
CA VAL A 155 5.31 17.00 16.85
C VAL A 155 4.41 17.85 17.74
N ARG A 156 4.42 19.18 17.58
CA ARG A 156 3.58 20.09 18.37
C ARG A 156 2.09 19.86 18.16
N GLY A 157 1.66 19.69 16.90
CA GLY A 157 0.25 19.45 16.59
C GLY A 157 -0.22 18.07 17.06
N TYR A 158 0.56 17.03 16.77
CA TYR A 158 0.17 15.66 17.03
C TYR A 158 0.29 15.27 18.51
N SER A 159 1.27 15.82 19.25
CA SER A 159 1.39 15.61 20.70
C SER A 159 0.16 16.08 21.46
N LYS A 160 -0.36 17.27 21.13
CA LYS A 160 -1.63 17.80 21.65
C LYS A 160 -2.80 16.91 21.31
N TYR A 161 -2.86 16.40 20.07
CA TYR A 161 -3.94 15.55 19.61
C TYR A 161 -4.01 14.21 20.37
N ILE A 162 -2.86 13.57 20.64
CA ILE A 162 -2.82 12.28 21.34
C ILE A 162 -2.60 12.38 22.86
N GLY A 163 -2.45 13.59 23.40
CA GLY A 163 -2.31 13.84 24.84
C GLY A 163 -0.97 13.40 25.44
N VAL A 164 0.13 13.48 24.68
CA VAL A 164 1.49 13.16 25.16
C VAL A 164 2.40 14.38 25.08
N SER A 165 3.56 14.33 25.73
CA SER A 165 4.56 15.42 25.62
C SER A 165 5.25 15.43 24.24
N GLU A 166 5.71 16.60 23.78
CA GLU A 166 6.48 16.70 22.52
C GLU A 166 7.76 15.83 22.55
N ILE A 167 8.40 15.70 23.72
CA ILE A 167 9.62 14.90 23.90
C ILE A 167 9.30 13.41 23.76
N GLU A 168 8.25 12.94 24.44
CA GLU A 168 7.80 11.55 24.35
C GLU A 168 7.41 11.16 22.93
N LEU A 169 6.71 12.06 22.22
CA LEU A 169 6.35 11.83 20.82
C LEU A 169 7.59 11.76 19.92
N ARG A 170 8.58 12.64 20.10
CA ARG A 170 9.84 12.58 19.35
C ARG A 170 10.59 11.29 19.58
N ASN A 171 10.71 10.87 20.83
CA ASN A 171 11.36 9.62 21.19
C ASN A 171 10.64 8.44 20.55
N THR A 172 9.31 8.46 20.54
CA THR A 172 8.50 7.45 19.86
C THR A 172 8.74 7.46 18.36
N LEU A 173 8.66 8.63 17.69
CA LEU A 173 8.91 8.76 16.25
C LEU A 173 10.31 8.25 15.86
N ALA A 174 11.32 8.48 16.70
CA ALA A 174 12.68 8.00 16.47
C ALA A 174 12.79 6.46 16.46
N THR A 175 11.82 5.72 17.01
CA THR A 175 11.77 4.26 16.93
C THR A 175 11.18 3.74 15.62
N PHE A 176 10.52 4.60 14.83
CA PHE A 176 9.93 4.24 13.54
C PHE A 176 10.89 4.57 12.41
N ASN A 177 11.23 3.57 11.60
CA ASN A 177 11.76 3.81 10.27
C ASN A 177 10.60 3.76 9.26
N PHE A 178 10.16 4.91 8.76
CA PHE A 178 9.08 5.00 7.77
C PHE A 178 9.48 4.54 6.35
N GLY A 179 10.78 4.41 6.09
CA GLY A 179 11.33 3.95 4.81
C GLY A 179 11.08 4.89 3.63
N GLY A 180 12.13 5.13 2.85
CA GLY A 180 12.00 5.84 1.57
C GLY A 180 11.42 4.95 0.47
N SER A 181 11.18 5.53 -0.71
CA SER A 181 10.78 4.78 -1.90
C SER A 181 11.81 3.73 -2.33
N GLU A 182 13.10 4.03 -2.15
CA GLU A 182 14.18 3.09 -2.42
C GLU A 182 14.16 1.89 -1.47
N GLU A 183 14.02 2.15 -0.17
CA GLU A 183 13.97 1.10 0.86
C GLU A 183 12.75 0.20 0.66
N ASN A 184 11.58 0.79 0.39
CA ASN A 184 10.38 0.06 0.01
C ASN A 184 10.60 -0.82 -1.22
N ALA A 185 11.30 -0.31 -2.24
CA ALA A 185 11.59 -1.11 -3.40
C ALA A 185 12.55 -2.28 -3.10
N LEU A 186 13.47 -2.12 -2.15
CA LEU A 186 14.31 -3.22 -1.68
C LEU A 186 13.50 -4.30 -0.93
N TYR A 187 12.57 -3.88 -0.07
CA TYR A 187 11.67 -4.79 0.66
C TYR A 187 10.79 -5.62 -0.28
N LEU A 188 10.26 -4.99 -1.32
CA LEU A 188 9.21 -5.57 -2.16
C LEU A 188 9.76 -6.22 -3.46
N PHE A 189 10.89 -5.74 -4.00
CA PHE A 189 11.31 -6.04 -5.38
C PHE A 189 12.77 -6.48 -5.55
N SER A 190 13.54 -6.65 -4.48
CA SER A 190 14.87 -7.23 -4.62
C SER A 190 14.78 -8.70 -5.06
N GLU A 191 15.85 -9.24 -5.66
CA GLU A 191 15.91 -10.66 -6.08
C GLU A 191 15.76 -11.62 -4.91
N LYS A 192 16.10 -11.14 -3.70
CA LYS A 192 15.87 -11.80 -2.43
C LYS A 192 15.14 -10.81 -1.53
N PRO A 193 13.81 -10.64 -1.70
CA PRO A 193 13.06 -9.69 -0.90
C PRO A 193 13.25 -10.02 0.57
N SER A 194 13.57 -9.00 1.36
CA SER A 194 13.85 -9.15 2.79
C SER A 194 12.58 -9.44 3.60
N LEU A 195 11.40 -9.27 3.01
CA LEU A 195 10.13 -9.64 3.63
C LEU A 195 9.83 -11.13 3.38
N PRO A 196 9.74 -11.98 4.42
CA PRO A 196 9.52 -13.42 4.28
C PRO A 196 8.26 -13.80 3.48
N ILE A 197 7.20 -12.99 3.56
CA ILE A 197 5.98 -13.20 2.75
C ILE A 197 6.28 -13.08 1.27
N TYR A 198 7.06 -12.08 0.86
CA TYR A 198 7.38 -11.89 -0.54
C TYR A 198 8.24 -13.04 -1.05
N ALA A 199 9.21 -13.49 -0.26
CA ALA A 199 10.00 -14.68 -0.60
C ALA A 199 9.08 -15.90 -0.81
N LYS A 200 8.15 -16.14 0.11
CA LYS A 200 7.20 -17.26 0.03
C LYS A 200 6.16 -17.11 -1.08
N GLN A 201 5.70 -15.89 -1.38
CA GLN A 201 4.81 -15.60 -2.51
C GLN A 201 5.51 -15.87 -3.84
N LEU A 202 6.77 -15.45 -3.97
CA LEU A 202 7.59 -15.69 -5.16
C LEU A 202 7.89 -17.18 -5.36
N GLU A 203 8.17 -17.93 -4.29
CA GLU A 203 8.44 -19.37 -4.36
C GLU A 203 7.24 -20.18 -4.85
N ASN A 204 6.02 -19.85 -4.39
CA ASN A 204 4.81 -20.61 -4.70
C ASN A 204 4.21 -20.30 -6.09
N HIS A 205 4.62 -19.19 -6.73
CA HIS A 205 3.97 -18.68 -7.95
C HIS A 205 4.95 -18.46 -9.11
N LYS A 206 5.84 -19.42 -9.38
CA LYS A 206 6.85 -19.34 -10.44
C LYS A 206 6.30 -18.93 -11.83
N GLU A 207 5.03 -19.21 -12.14
CA GLU A 207 4.41 -18.85 -13.42
C GLU A 207 3.61 -17.53 -13.42
N SER A 208 3.08 -17.05 -12.29
CA SER A 208 2.37 -15.74 -12.21
C SER A 208 3.26 -14.56 -11.79
N ASN A 209 4.53 -14.83 -11.51
CA ASN A 209 5.51 -13.85 -11.04
C ASN A 209 5.87 -12.77 -12.08
N ILE A 210 5.77 -13.08 -13.38
CA ILE A 210 6.02 -12.09 -14.44
C ILE A 210 5.01 -10.94 -14.31
N THR A 211 3.73 -11.24 -14.07
CA THR A 211 2.66 -10.24 -13.97
C THR A 211 2.74 -9.43 -12.68
N GLN A 212 3.05 -10.06 -11.53
CA GLN A 212 3.17 -9.34 -10.26
C GLN A 212 4.40 -8.41 -10.25
N HIS A 213 5.54 -8.89 -10.73
CA HIS A 213 6.76 -8.09 -10.79
C HIS A 213 6.67 -6.97 -11.84
N SER A 214 6.01 -7.21 -12.99
CA SER A 214 5.78 -6.18 -14.01
C SER A 214 4.73 -5.15 -13.59
N LEU A 215 3.61 -5.57 -13.00
CA LEU A 215 2.63 -4.67 -12.42
C LEU A 215 3.31 -3.79 -11.38
N LEU A 216 4.01 -4.37 -10.41
CA LEU A 216 4.63 -3.62 -9.32
C LEU A 216 5.80 -2.73 -9.75
N LYS A 217 6.61 -3.16 -10.73
CA LYS A 217 7.61 -2.28 -11.38
C LYS A 217 6.98 -1.04 -12.00
N ALA A 218 5.74 -1.13 -12.50
CA ALA A 218 5.02 0.02 -13.04
C ALA A 218 4.57 1.04 -11.97
N PHE A 219 4.69 0.72 -10.67
CA PHE A 219 4.42 1.64 -9.56
C PHE A 219 5.68 2.33 -9.03
N LEU A 220 6.87 1.88 -9.41
CA LEU A 220 8.10 2.57 -9.05
C LEU A 220 8.29 3.81 -9.93
N PRO A 221 8.68 4.97 -9.37
CA PRO A 221 9.15 6.09 -10.17
C PRO A 221 10.24 5.61 -11.15
N LYS A 222 10.23 6.08 -12.40
CA LYS A 222 11.20 5.66 -13.43
C LYS A 222 12.66 5.78 -12.95
N ASN A 223 12.92 6.75 -12.07
CA ASN A 223 14.23 7.05 -11.51
C ASN A 223 14.67 5.99 -10.48
N THR A 224 13.71 5.40 -9.76
CA THR A 224 13.95 4.39 -8.72
C THR A 224 14.50 3.09 -9.30
N ILE A 225 14.12 2.69 -10.52
CA ILE A 225 14.70 1.49 -11.17
C ILE A 225 16.18 1.73 -11.52
N LYS A 226 16.52 2.91 -12.05
CA LYS A 226 17.92 3.30 -12.29
C LYS A 226 18.71 3.39 -10.99
N GLU A 227 18.09 3.83 -9.89
CA GLU A 227 18.73 3.94 -8.57
C GLU A 227 18.90 2.60 -7.88
N LEU A 228 17.96 1.67 -8.01
CA LEU A 228 18.13 0.29 -7.55
C LEU A 228 19.29 -0.40 -8.27
N HIS A 229 19.46 -0.17 -9.58
CA HIS A 229 20.63 -0.65 -10.32
C HIS A 229 21.94 0.00 -9.83
N ARG A 230 21.95 1.31 -9.54
CA ARG A 230 23.11 2.00 -8.94
C ARG A 230 23.42 1.49 -7.54
N TYR A 231 22.42 1.28 -6.70
CA TYR A 231 22.54 0.77 -5.33
C TYR A 231 23.07 -0.67 -5.30
N LYS A 232 22.57 -1.55 -6.19
CA LYS A 232 23.15 -2.90 -6.39
C LYS A 232 24.63 -2.82 -6.76
N LYS A 233 24.99 -1.93 -7.69
CA LYS A 233 26.38 -1.71 -8.13
C LYS A 233 27.26 -1.16 -7.00
N TRP A 234 26.72 -0.26 -6.16
CA TRP A 234 27.40 0.31 -4.99
C TRP A 234 27.66 -0.75 -3.93
N LYS A 235 26.65 -1.55 -3.55
CA LYS A 235 26.79 -2.62 -2.54
C LYS A 235 27.73 -3.74 -3.00
N TYR A 236 27.73 -4.08 -4.29
CA TYR A 236 28.68 -5.03 -4.87
C TYR A 236 30.13 -4.51 -4.80
N LYS A 237 30.32 -3.20 -4.98
CA LYS A 237 31.65 -2.56 -4.94
C LYS A 237 32.24 -2.49 -3.53
N ILE A 238 31.40 -2.41 -2.50
CA ILE A 238 31.83 -2.34 -1.08
C ILE A 238 31.95 -3.75 -0.46
N GLY A 239 31.14 -4.69 -0.95
CA GLY A 239 31.24 -6.11 -0.57
C GLY A 239 32.50 -6.81 -1.09
N GLN A 240 33.23 -6.21 -2.03
CA GLN A 240 34.54 -6.70 -2.52
C GLN A 240 35.74 -6.01 -1.87
N THR A 241 35.55 -4.93 -1.08
CA THR A 241 36.65 -4.24 -0.39
C THR A 241 36.90 -4.75 1.03
N HIS A 242 36.20 -5.80 1.46
CA HIS A 242 36.43 -6.49 2.73
C HIS A 242 36.32 -8.01 2.56
N ILE A 243 37.19 -8.57 1.70
CA ILE A 243 37.67 -9.96 1.78
C ILE A 243 39.18 -9.90 1.53
#